data_AF-A0A9C6T148-F1
#
_entry.id   AF-A0A9C6T148-F1
#
_cell.length_a   1.000
_cell.length_b   1.000
_cell.length_c   1.000
_cell.angle_alpha   90.00
_cell.angle_beta   90.00
_cell.angle_gamma   90.00
#
_symmetry.space_group_name_H-M   'P 1'
#
loop_
_entity.id
_entity.type
_entity.pdbx_description
1 polymer ?
#
loop_
_entity_poly.entity_id
_entity_poly.type
_entity_poly.pdbx_seq_one_letter_code
_entity_poly.pdbx_strand_id
1 'polypeptide(L)'
;MNISTYTCILSILLVVKQVNSSCSVYSKELDDQCSTYCYQVVKPLLQYVNPVQSMTQELNELQHTIKSQAAEIKNLNELIKSRDMQLAQQINCLGKSTDLHEIRLPTGQIIIVPCESNLLEAGAGWTVIQRRKNDGLDFNRTWSEYNISITSSITSRSITGASSCCSATL
;
A
#
# COMPACT_ATOMS: atom_id res chain seq x y z
N MET A 1 1.56 9.41 -51.28
CA MET A 1 2.80 8.65 -51.03
C MET A 1 3.88 9.25 -51.93
N ASN A 2 4.91 9.84 -51.33
CA ASN A 2 5.77 10.83 -51.97
C ASN A 2 6.87 10.17 -52.81
N ILE A 3 7.16 10.69 -54.01
CA ILE A 3 8.26 10.24 -54.87
C ILE A 3 9.60 10.15 -54.11
N SER A 4 9.80 11.03 -53.13
CA SER A 4 10.96 11.04 -52.23
C SER A 4 11.08 9.79 -51.33
N THR A 5 9.99 9.10 -51.00
CA THR A 5 10.07 7.86 -50.18
C THR A 5 10.44 6.66 -51.05
N TYR A 6 10.02 6.64 -52.31
CA TYR A 6 10.38 5.58 -53.27
C TYR A 6 11.86 5.63 -53.63
N THR A 7 12.42 6.82 -53.86
CA THR A 7 13.86 6.97 -54.12
C THR A 7 14.70 6.53 -52.93
N CYS A 8 14.25 6.83 -51.70
CA CYS A 8 14.90 6.36 -50.47
C CYS A 8 14.89 4.83 -50.35
N ILE A 9 13.74 4.19 -50.58
CA ILE A 9 13.61 2.72 -50.50
C ILE A 9 14.44 2.03 -51.59
N LEU A 10 14.45 2.56 -52.82
CA LEU A 10 15.29 2.05 -53.92
C LEU A 10 16.78 2.18 -53.60
N SER A 11 17.21 3.29 -52.98
CA SER A 11 18.61 3.46 -52.56
C SER A 11 19.01 2.48 -51.46
N ILE A 12 18.13 2.20 -50.49
CA ILE A 12 18.37 1.21 -49.42
C ILE A 12 18.42 -0.21 -50.00
N LEU A 13 17.53 -0.57 -50.93
CA LEU A 13 17.54 -1.88 -51.59
C LEU A 13 18.78 -2.10 -52.46
N LEU A 14 19.30 -1.04 -53.10
CA LEU A 14 20.57 -1.09 -53.84
C LEU A 14 21.76 -1.27 -52.89
N VAL A 15 21.76 -0.60 -51.74
CA VAL A 15 22.78 -0.80 -50.70
C VAL A 15 22.71 -2.21 -50.11
N VAL A 16 21.52 -2.75 -49.84
CA VAL A 16 21.35 -4.14 -49.35
C VAL A 16 21.82 -5.17 -50.40
N LYS A 17 21.58 -4.93 -51.69
CA LYS A 17 22.12 -5.76 -52.78
C LYS A 17 23.64 -5.68 -52.90
N GLN A 18 24.23 -4.51 -52.64
CA GLN A 18 25.69 -4.31 -52.64
C GLN A 18 26.36 -4.96 -51.42
N VAL A 19 25.74 -4.87 -50.24
CA VAL A 19 26.24 -5.48 -48.99
C VAL A 19 26.16 -7.01 -49.06
N ASN A 20 25.18 -7.56 -49.80
CA ASN A 20 25.05 -9.00 -49.99
C ASN A 20 25.98 -9.57 -51.09
N SER A 21 26.60 -8.73 -51.92
CA SER A 21 27.60 -9.15 -52.92
C SER A 21 29.05 -8.89 -52.51
N SER A 22 29.29 -8.04 -51.50
CA SER A 22 30.57 -7.96 -50.79
C SER A 22 30.77 -9.05 -49.74
N CYS A 23 29.83 -9.98 -49.58
CA CYS A 23 30.06 -11.26 -48.90
C CYS A 23 30.14 -12.40 -49.93
N SER A 24 30.90 -12.20 -50.99
CA SER A 24 31.22 -13.27 -51.93
C SER A 24 32.66 -13.17 -52.43
N VAL A 25 33.41 -14.24 -52.18
CA VAL A 25 34.65 -14.63 -52.89
C VAL A 25 35.94 -13.88 -52.53
N TYR A 26 36.18 -13.60 -51.25
CA TYR A 26 37.56 -13.48 -50.76
C TYR A 26 37.76 -14.47 -49.60
N SER A 27 38.64 -15.45 -49.84
CA SER A 27 39.21 -16.45 -48.92
C SER A 27 38.34 -17.54 -48.28
N LYS A 28 37.79 -18.49 -49.05
CA LYS A 28 37.26 -19.76 -48.47
C LYS A 28 38.33 -20.58 -47.73
N GLU A 29 39.57 -20.60 -48.22
CA GLU A 29 40.66 -21.41 -47.64
C GLU A 29 41.29 -20.79 -46.38
N LEU A 30 41.32 -19.45 -46.30
CA LEU A 30 41.69 -18.73 -45.06
C LEU A 30 40.52 -18.77 -44.06
N ASP A 31 39.27 -18.73 -44.52
CA ASP A 31 38.08 -18.92 -43.67
C ASP A 31 38.05 -20.33 -43.07
N ASP A 32 38.43 -21.37 -43.80
CA ASP A 32 38.46 -22.75 -43.26
C ASP A 32 39.55 -22.93 -42.18
N GLN A 33 40.72 -22.29 -42.36
CA GLN A 33 41.78 -22.26 -41.34
C GLN A 33 41.41 -21.38 -40.13
N CYS A 34 40.87 -20.19 -40.36
CA CYS A 34 40.37 -19.31 -39.31
C CYS A 34 39.21 -19.94 -38.55
N SER A 35 38.32 -20.68 -39.23
CA SER A 35 37.23 -21.42 -38.61
C SER A 35 37.74 -22.56 -37.72
N THR A 36 38.79 -23.25 -38.14
CA THR A 36 39.42 -24.31 -37.33
C THR A 36 40.06 -23.74 -36.06
N TYR A 37 40.85 -22.67 -36.19
CA TYR A 37 41.47 -21.99 -35.04
C TYR A 37 40.42 -21.35 -34.12
N CYS A 38 39.43 -20.66 -34.68
CA CYS A 38 38.30 -20.07 -33.97
C CYS A 38 37.52 -21.14 -33.18
N TYR A 39 37.27 -22.30 -33.79
CA TYR A 39 36.58 -23.39 -33.12
C TYR A 39 37.39 -24.00 -31.97
N GLN A 40 38.72 -24.10 -32.09
CA GLN A 40 39.56 -24.55 -30.97
C GLN A 40 39.47 -23.62 -29.75
N VAL A 41 39.33 -22.32 -29.96
CA VAL A 41 39.19 -21.32 -28.89
C VAL A 41 37.76 -21.30 -28.33
N VAL A 42 36.74 -21.40 -29.18
CA VAL A 42 35.33 -21.29 -28.76
C VAL A 42 34.79 -22.59 -28.18
N LYS A 43 35.29 -23.77 -28.59
CA LYS A 43 34.77 -25.08 -28.16
C LYS A 43 34.78 -25.28 -26.64
N PRO A 44 35.85 -24.94 -25.89
CA PRO A 44 35.82 -24.99 -24.42
C PRO A 44 34.81 -24.01 -23.81
N LEU A 45 34.51 -22.91 -24.48
CA LEU A 45 33.54 -21.92 -24.01
C LEU A 45 32.08 -22.38 -24.22
N LEU A 46 31.83 -23.22 -25.23
CA LEU A 46 30.50 -23.78 -25.51
C LEU A 46 29.95 -24.61 -24.34
N GLN A 47 30.83 -25.20 -23.51
CA GLN A 47 30.39 -25.96 -22.32
C GLN A 47 29.66 -25.07 -21.29
N TYR A 48 29.92 -23.76 -21.29
CA TYR A 48 29.29 -22.81 -20.38
C TYR A 48 28.00 -22.20 -20.92
N VAL A 49 27.65 -22.43 -22.19
CA VAL A 49 26.45 -21.83 -22.79
C VAL A 49 25.17 -22.33 -22.11
N ASN A 50 25.06 -23.63 -21.84
CA ASN A 50 23.86 -24.19 -21.20
C ASN A 50 23.69 -23.71 -19.74
N PRO A 51 24.72 -23.75 -18.87
CA PRO A 51 24.62 -23.21 -17.51
C PRO A 51 24.34 -21.71 -17.47
N VAL A 52 24.94 -20.92 -18.36
CA VAL A 52 24.68 -19.47 -18.42
C VAL A 52 23.24 -19.19 -18.86
N GLN A 53 22.72 -19.96 -19.82
CA GLN A 53 21.32 -19.85 -20.24
C GLN A 53 20.35 -20.23 -19.13
N SER A 54 20.60 -21.33 -18.41
CA SER A 54 19.74 -21.74 -17.29
C SER A 54 19.76 -20.71 -16.16
N MET A 55 20.93 -20.20 -15.79
CA MET A 55 21.06 -19.12 -14.80
C MET A 55 20.36 -17.82 -15.26
N THR A 56 20.39 -17.52 -16.56
CA THR A 56 19.67 -16.37 -17.12
C THR A 56 18.15 -16.56 -17.02
N GLN A 57 17.66 -17.78 -17.22
CA GLN A 57 16.24 -18.11 -17.04
C GLN A 57 15.82 -17.94 -15.58
N GLU A 58 16.59 -18.50 -14.63
CA GLU A 58 16.33 -18.35 -13.18
C GLU A 58 16.32 -16.88 -12.74
N LEU A 59 17.25 -16.06 -13.23
CA LEU A 59 17.27 -14.62 -12.93
C LEU A 59 16.03 -13.90 -13.45
N ASN A 60 15.56 -14.24 -14.66
CA ASN A 60 14.34 -13.67 -15.21
C ASN A 60 13.12 -14.08 -14.38
N GLU A 61 13.01 -15.35 -13.99
CA GLU A 61 11.93 -15.86 -13.15
C GLU A 61 11.91 -15.20 -11.76
N LEU A 62 13.08 -15.09 -11.11
CA LEU A 62 13.22 -14.37 -9.84
C LEU A 62 12.88 -12.90 -10.00
N GLN A 63 13.32 -12.26 -11.09
CA GLN A 63 12.99 -10.86 -11.37
C GLN A 63 11.48 -10.66 -11.58
N HIS A 64 10.81 -11.60 -12.24
CA HIS A 64 9.34 -11.59 -12.37
C HIS A 64 8.66 -11.76 -11.01
N THR A 65 9.16 -12.66 -10.18
CA THR A 65 8.65 -12.89 -8.82
C THR A 65 8.79 -11.65 -7.95
N ILE A 66 9.96 -11.00 -7.96
CA ILE A 66 10.20 -9.75 -7.21
C ILE A 66 9.26 -8.65 -7.67
N LYS A 67 9.06 -8.49 -8.99
CA LYS A 67 8.13 -7.49 -9.53
C LYS A 67 6.70 -7.75 -9.10
N SER A 68 6.28 -9.02 -9.12
CA SER A 68 4.94 -9.44 -8.68
C SER A 68 4.73 -9.17 -7.20
N GLN A 69 5.65 -9.63 -6.35
CA GLN A 69 5.59 -9.42 -4.90
C GLN A 69 5.65 -7.94 -4.53
N ALA A 70 6.45 -7.12 -5.22
CA ALA A 70 6.49 -5.68 -5.00
C ALA A 70 5.14 -4.99 -5.31
N ALA A 71 4.45 -5.44 -6.36
CA ALA A 71 3.11 -4.94 -6.68
C ALA A 71 2.07 -5.37 -5.62
N GLU A 72 2.17 -6.60 -5.12
CA GLU A 72 1.31 -7.11 -4.05
C GLU A 72 1.51 -6.32 -2.75
N ILE A 73 2.77 -6.11 -2.33
CA ILE A 73 3.11 -5.30 -1.15
C ILE A 73 2.54 -3.88 -1.30
N LYS A 74 2.66 -3.27 -2.48
CA LYS A 74 2.09 -1.95 -2.74
C LYS A 74 0.57 -1.95 -2.55
N ASN A 75 -0.13 -2.95 -3.09
CA ASN A 75 -1.58 -3.05 -2.95
C ASN A 75 -2.02 -3.29 -1.50
N LEU A 76 -1.31 -4.17 -0.77
CA LEU A 76 -1.58 -4.45 0.64
C LEU A 76 -1.36 -3.21 1.51
N ASN A 77 -0.31 -2.43 1.24
CA ASN A 77 -0.04 -1.19 1.98
C ASN A 77 -1.13 -0.13 1.77
N GLU A 78 -1.64 0.02 0.55
CA GLU A 78 -2.78 0.93 0.30
C GLU A 78 -4.05 0.43 1.01
N LEU A 79 -4.27 -0.89 1.05
CA LEU A 79 -5.38 -1.47 1.81
C LEU A 79 -5.24 -1.18 3.31
N ILE A 80 -4.07 -1.40 3.90
CA ILE A 80 -3.80 -1.10 5.31
C ILE A 80 -4.06 0.38 5.59
N LYS A 81 -3.51 1.28 4.77
CA LYS A 81 -3.72 2.74 4.92
C LYS A 81 -5.21 3.12 4.90
N SER A 82 -5.99 2.51 4.00
CA SER A 82 -7.43 2.76 3.94
C SER A 82 -8.17 2.24 5.18
N ARG A 83 -7.77 1.07 5.69
CA ARG A 83 -8.35 0.47 6.90
C ARG A 83 -7.99 1.27 8.14
N ASP A 84 -6.74 1.73 8.26
CA ASP A 84 -6.29 2.58 9.37
C ASP A 84 -7.06 3.90 9.42
N MET A 85 -7.34 4.52 8.26
CA MET A 85 -8.17 5.72 8.19
C MET A 85 -9.61 5.47 8.66
N GLN A 86 -10.18 4.31 8.33
CA GLN A 86 -11.51 3.90 8.82
C GLN A 86 -11.50 3.61 10.33
N LEU A 87 -10.47 2.92 10.83
CA LEU A 87 -10.33 2.61 12.26
C LEU A 87 -10.12 3.89 13.09
N ALA A 88 -9.35 4.86 12.58
CA ALA A 88 -9.15 6.14 13.24
C ALA A 88 -10.47 6.86 13.52
N GLN A 89 -11.45 6.80 12.61
CA GLN A 89 -12.78 7.38 12.78
C GLN A 89 -13.68 6.61 13.77
N GLN A 90 -13.35 5.33 14.03
CA GLN A 90 -14.12 4.44 14.91
C GLN A 90 -13.62 4.44 16.36
N ILE A 91 -12.35 4.76 16.60
CA ILE A 91 -11.71 4.65 17.92
C ILE A 91 -11.77 5.97 18.71
N ASN A 92 -11.91 7.12 18.03
CA ASN A 92 -11.86 8.44 18.66
C ASN A 92 -13.07 9.31 18.32
N CYS A 93 -13.13 10.49 18.92
CA CYS A 93 -14.17 11.48 18.70
C CYS A 93 -13.91 12.42 17.50
N LEU A 94 -12.85 12.20 16.72
CA LEU A 94 -12.46 13.08 15.62
C LEU A 94 -13.53 13.08 14.52
N GLY A 95 -14.00 14.28 14.14
CA GLY A 95 -15.07 14.46 13.16
C GLY A 95 -16.48 14.08 13.66
N LYS A 96 -16.63 13.73 14.94
CA LYS A 96 -17.94 13.50 15.59
C LYS A 96 -18.48 14.80 16.18
N SER A 97 -19.81 14.90 16.33
CA SER A 97 -20.44 16.05 16.97
C SER A 97 -20.26 16.02 18.50
N THR A 98 -20.60 17.12 19.17
CA THR A 98 -20.59 17.18 20.64
C THR A 98 -21.81 16.44 21.20
N ASP A 99 -21.67 15.12 21.39
CA ASP A 99 -22.67 14.26 22.03
C ASP A 99 -22.03 12.91 22.44
N LEU A 100 -22.82 12.02 23.04
CA LEU A 100 -22.47 10.63 23.27
C LEU A 100 -22.34 9.87 21.95
N HIS A 101 -21.21 9.20 21.77
CA HIS A 101 -20.92 8.39 20.59
C HIS A 101 -20.39 7.02 20.99
N GLU A 102 -20.74 6.02 20.19
CA GLU A 102 -20.15 4.70 20.27
C GLU A 102 -18.76 4.71 19.61
N ILE A 103 -17.76 4.25 20.36
CA ILE A 103 -16.41 4.01 19.85
C ILE A 103 -16.02 2.55 20.06
N ARG A 104 -15.21 2.04 19.14
CA ARG A 104 -14.68 0.68 19.20
C ARG A 104 -13.27 0.71 19.78
N LEU A 105 -13.05 0.03 20.89
CA LEU A 105 -11.73 -0.14 21.49
C LEU A 105 -10.90 -1.15 20.68
N PRO A 106 -9.55 -1.11 20.79
CA PRO A 106 -8.67 -2.10 20.17
C PRO A 106 -8.97 -3.55 20.59
N THR A 107 -9.54 -3.74 21.78
CA THR A 107 -10.00 -5.03 22.30
C THR A 107 -11.25 -5.57 21.59
N GLY A 108 -11.85 -4.80 20.68
CA GLY A 108 -13.09 -5.12 19.98
C GLY A 108 -14.36 -4.74 20.74
N GLN A 109 -14.24 -4.29 22.00
CA GLN A 109 -15.35 -3.81 22.79
C GLN A 109 -15.88 -2.47 22.28
N ILE A 110 -17.21 -2.29 22.29
CA ILE A 110 -17.85 -1.02 22.00
C ILE A 110 -18.16 -0.34 23.34
N ILE A 111 -17.77 0.93 23.48
CA ILE A 111 -18.11 1.76 24.65
C ILE A 111 -18.74 3.07 24.18
N ILE A 112 -19.62 3.62 25.00
CA ILE A 112 -20.24 4.92 24.77
C ILE A 112 -19.39 5.97 25.47
N VAL A 113 -18.96 7.00 24.73
CA VAL A 113 -18.15 8.09 25.26
C VAL A 113 -18.73 9.45 24.90
N PRO A 114 -18.67 10.45 25.78
CA PRO A 114 -19.01 11.82 25.43
C PRO A 114 -17.88 12.45 24.59
N CYS A 115 -18.22 12.86 23.38
CA CYS A 115 -17.35 13.59 22.48
C CYS A 115 -17.54 15.10 22.63
N GLU A 116 -16.46 15.85 22.50
CA GLU A 116 -16.47 17.31 22.49
C GLU A 116 -15.76 17.82 21.22
N SER A 117 -16.52 18.55 20.39
CA SER A 117 -16.06 19.09 19.11
C SER A 117 -15.88 20.61 19.13
N ASN A 118 -16.41 21.28 20.16
CA ASN A 118 -16.55 22.73 20.18
C ASN A 118 -15.54 23.42 21.11
N LEU A 119 -14.39 22.79 21.37
CA LEU A 119 -13.32 23.43 22.13
C LEU A 119 -12.59 24.45 21.24
N LEU A 120 -12.92 25.73 21.44
CA LEU A 120 -12.47 26.85 20.62
C LEU A 120 -10.94 26.95 20.49
N GLU A 121 -10.19 26.55 21.52
CA GLU A 121 -8.70 26.65 21.55
C GLU A 121 -7.99 25.31 21.32
N ALA A 122 -8.65 24.18 21.59
CA ALA A 122 -8.04 22.83 21.57
C ALA A 122 -8.43 21.99 20.34
N GLY A 123 -9.29 22.52 19.46
CA GLY A 123 -9.80 21.83 18.29
C GLY A 123 -10.86 20.76 18.62
N ALA A 124 -11.36 20.09 17.59
CA ALA A 124 -12.37 19.05 17.70
C ALA A 124 -11.77 17.65 17.90
N GLY A 125 -12.51 16.74 18.53
CA GLY A 125 -12.16 15.31 18.57
C GLY A 125 -11.81 14.76 19.95
N TRP A 126 -12.22 15.46 21.01
CA TRP A 126 -11.86 15.10 22.37
C TRP A 126 -12.85 14.11 22.97
N THR A 127 -12.32 13.05 23.58
CA THR A 127 -13.08 12.12 24.40
C THR A 127 -13.04 12.59 25.86
N VAL A 128 -14.19 12.88 26.44
CA VAL A 128 -14.27 13.36 27.83
C VAL A 128 -14.37 12.18 28.79
N ILE A 129 -13.36 11.98 29.63
CA ILE A 129 -13.34 10.90 30.63
C ILE A 129 -13.81 11.34 32.02
N GLN A 130 -13.83 12.65 32.29
CA GLN A 130 -14.27 13.22 33.56
C GLN A 130 -14.73 14.66 33.33
N ARG A 131 -15.84 15.07 33.96
CA ARG A 131 -16.37 16.45 33.89
C ARG A 131 -16.94 16.86 35.24
N ARG A 132 -16.60 18.07 35.70
CA ARG A 132 -17.26 18.72 36.84
C ARG A 132 -18.14 19.83 36.30
N LYS A 133 -19.45 19.70 36.45
CA LYS A 133 -20.42 20.70 35.99
C LYS A 133 -21.08 21.45 37.15
N ASN A 134 -21.35 20.75 38.26
CA ASN A 134 -21.86 21.28 39.52
C ASN A 134 -21.25 20.47 40.69
N ASP A 135 -21.28 21.01 41.91
CA ASP A 135 -20.74 20.43 43.16
C ASP A 135 -21.56 19.26 43.74
N GLY A 136 -22.64 18.84 43.07
CA GLY A 136 -23.54 17.78 43.55
C GLY A 136 -23.02 16.34 43.47
N LEU A 137 -21.78 16.10 43.03
CA LEU A 137 -21.16 14.76 43.01
C LEU A 137 -19.91 14.77 43.88
N ASP A 138 -19.88 13.92 44.91
CA ASP A 138 -18.68 13.71 45.73
C ASP A 138 -17.64 12.89 44.96
N PHE A 139 -16.39 13.35 44.98
CA PHE A 139 -15.22 12.68 44.41
C PHE A 139 -14.35 12.02 45.49
N ASN A 140 -14.67 12.19 46.78
CA ASN A 140 -14.00 11.49 47.87
C ASN A 140 -14.56 10.07 48.02
N ARG A 141 -14.22 9.20 47.06
CA ARG A 141 -14.73 7.82 46.98
C ARG A 141 -13.63 6.80 47.18
N THR A 142 -14.04 5.60 47.56
CA THR A 142 -13.16 4.42 47.62
C THR A 142 -12.79 3.93 46.21
N TRP A 143 -11.71 3.15 46.11
CA TRP A 143 -11.28 2.56 44.84
C TRP A 143 -12.37 1.70 44.18
N SER A 144 -13.11 0.93 44.97
CA SER A 144 -14.18 0.07 44.47
C SER A 144 -15.26 0.89 43.76
N GLU A 145 -15.67 2.01 44.35
CA GLU A 145 -16.68 2.90 43.77
C GLU A 145 -16.18 3.57 42.48
N TYR A 146 -14.91 3.96 42.42
CA TYR A 146 -14.29 4.46 41.20
C TYR A 146 -14.27 3.40 40.09
N ASN A 147 -13.87 2.17 40.41
CA ASN A 147 -13.80 1.07 39.45
C ASN A 147 -15.18 0.63 38.92
N ILE A 148 -16.20 0.60 39.80
CA ILE A 148 -17.59 0.30 39.41
C ILE A 148 -18.19 1.43 38.56
N SER A 149 -17.88 2.69 38.86
CA SER A 149 -18.38 3.84 38.08
C SER A 149 -17.89 3.83 36.63
N ILE A 150 -16.67 3.31 36.40
CA ILE A 150 -16.12 3.08 35.06
C ILE A 150 -16.91 1.98 34.33
N THR A 151 -17.41 0.99 35.07
CA THR A 151 -18.17 -0.15 34.51
C THR A 151 -19.65 0.18 34.27
N SER A 152 -20.28 1.01 35.11
CA SER A 152 -21.71 1.37 35.01
C SER A 152 -22.02 2.50 34.02
N SER A 153 -21.03 3.35 33.71
CA SER A 153 -21.14 4.35 32.62
C SER A 153 -21.21 3.70 31.23
N ILE A 154 -20.80 2.43 31.10
CA ILE A 154 -20.84 1.64 29.86
C ILE A 154 -22.25 1.08 29.59
N THR A 155 -23.10 0.95 30.61
CA THR A 155 -24.42 0.28 30.51
C THR A 155 -25.61 1.25 30.59
N SER A 156 -25.39 2.53 30.91
CA SER A 156 -26.47 3.48 31.17
C SER A 156 -26.70 4.47 30.03
N ARG A 157 -27.17 3.97 28.86
CA ARG A 157 -28.15 4.67 27.99
C ARG A 157 -28.60 3.85 26.77
N SER A 158 -29.01 2.60 26.99
CA SER A 158 -30.00 1.98 26.10
C SER A 158 -31.39 2.39 26.58
N ILE A 159 -32.03 3.28 25.80
CA ILE A 159 -33.48 3.45 25.64
C ILE A 159 -34.31 3.25 26.93
N THR A 160 -34.58 4.34 27.64
CA THR A 160 -35.90 4.52 28.26
C THR A 160 -36.43 5.88 27.87
N GLY A 161 -37.54 5.85 27.12
CA GLY A 161 -38.50 6.92 27.22
C GLY A 161 -38.90 7.07 28.69
N ALA A 162 -39.00 8.33 29.13
CA ALA A 162 -39.63 8.76 30.37
C ALA A 162 -39.17 8.09 31.68
N SER A 163 -38.29 8.76 32.42
CA SER A 163 -38.69 9.35 33.71
C SER A 163 -37.55 10.20 34.30
N SER A 164 -37.89 11.48 34.48
CA SER A 164 -37.30 12.44 35.42
C SER A 164 -35.79 12.45 35.64
N CYS A 165 -35.09 13.34 34.94
CA CYS A 165 -34.21 14.32 35.58
C CYS A 165 -33.76 15.34 34.54
N CYS A 166 -34.69 16.21 34.15
CA CYS A 166 -34.45 17.53 33.56
C CYS A 166 -35.79 18.27 33.63
N SER A 167 -36.10 18.87 34.78
CA SER A 167 -37.03 20.01 34.81
C SER A 167 -36.18 21.25 34.88
N ALA A 168 -35.96 21.86 33.72
CA ALA A 168 -35.55 23.24 33.59
C ALA A 168 -36.74 23.97 32.97
N THR A 169 -37.40 24.82 33.75
CA THR A 169 -38.20 25.93 33.23
C THR A 169 -37.95 27.13 34.14
N LEU A 170 -37.36 28.16 33.51
CA LEU A 170 -37.32 29.60 33.81
C LEU A 170 -37.32 30.06 35.28
#